data_AF-A0A2V8W2I3-F1
#
_entry.id   AF-A0A2V8W2I3-F1
#
_cell.length_a   1.000
_cell.length_b   1.000
_cell.length_c   1.000
_cell.angle_alpha   90.00
_cell.angle_beta   90.00
_cell.angle_gamma   90.00
#
_symmetry.space_group_name_H-M   'P 1'
#
loop_
_entity.id
_entity.type
_entity.pdbx_description
1 polymer ?
#
loop_
_entity_poly.entity_id
_entity_poly.type
_entity_poly.pdbx_seq_one_letter_code
_entity_poly.pdbx_strand_id
1 'polypeptide(L)'
;MKSTSEIFVGILTSRTVQDKLVQQFELRKFFGVRRMEDACKLLAQRTDISVDRKSQIITLTVTDHDAKRAAAMGNAYVAELNRLVAELSTSSARRERIFLEERLKAVSQDLEVAEKDFSQFSSKNTAIDIKEQGRAMVETAATLQGQYIAAQSELEGLKQIYTDNNVRVRSVRARI
;
A
#
# COMPACT_ATOMS: atom_id res chain seq x y z
N MET A 1 11.19 -3.18 13.76
CA MET A 1 11.81 -2.12 12.95
C MET A 1 13.13 -1.76 13.62
N LYS A 2 14.25 -1.75 12.89
CA LYS A 2 15.54 -1.30 13.47
C LYS A 2 15.46 0.22 13.71
N SER A 3 15.96 0.70 14.85
CA SER A 3 15.99 2.15 15.11
C SER A 3 17.01 2.83 14.20
N THR A 4 16.86 4.14 13.96
CA THR A 4 17.83 4.92 13.17
C THR A 4 19.25 4.77 13.71
N SER A 5 19.42 4.76 15.03
CA SER A 5 20.73 4.57 15.65
C SER A 5 21.30 3.17 15.43
N GLU A 6 20.48 2.11 15.42
CA GLU A 6 20.92 0.76 15.05
C GLU A 6 21.37 0.66 13.59
N ILE A 7 20.72 1.38 12.69
CA ILE A 7 21.13 1.47 11.28
C ILE A 7 22.49 2.14 11.16
N PHE A 8 22.70 3.27 11.84
CA PHE A 8 23.97 3.99 11.81
C PHE A 8 25.12 3.19 12.42
N VAL A 9 24.89 2.48 13.53
CA VAL A 9 25.88 1.52 14.06
C VAL A 9 26.19 0.42 13.05
N GLY A 10 25.18 -0.12 12.38
CA GLY A 10 25.37 -1.10 11.31
C GLY A 10 26.23 -0.57 10.16
N ILE A 11 26.08 0.71 9.79
CA ILE A 11 26.92 1.35 8.77
C ILE A 11 28.34 1.55 9.29
N LEU A 12 28.53 2.10 10.49
CA LEU A 12 29.86 2.34 11.09
C LEU A 12 30.68 1.06 11.26
N THR A 13 30.02 -0.06 11.57
CA THR A 13 30.65 -1.39 11.70
C THR A 13 30.78 -2.14 10.38
N SER A 14 30.28 -1.57 9.28
CA SER A 14 30.26 -2.23 7.98
C SER A 14 31.65 -2.38 7.37
N ARG A 15 31.78 -3.37 6.50
CA ARG A 15 33.03 -3.64 5.79
C ARG A 15 33.46 -2.47 4.90
N THR A 16 32.51 -1.78 4.29
CA THR A 16 32.77 -0.61 3.44
C THR A 16 33.50 0.49 4.20
N VAL A 17 33.03 0.81 5.41
CA VAL A 17 33.67 1.81 6.28
C VAL A 17 35.06 1.33 6.70
N GLN A 18 35.18 0.09 7.17
CA GLN A 18 36.45 -0.46 7.62
C GLN A 18 37.51 -0.47 6.51
N ASP A 19 37.17 -0.96 5.32
CA ASP A 19 38.10 -1.02 4.19
C ASP A 19 38.53 0.39 3.76
N LYS A 20 37.61 1.36 3.77
CA LYS A 20 37.92 2.77 3.45
C LYS A 20 38.91 3.37 4.45
N LEU A 21 38.69 3.18 5.75
CA LEU A 21 39.57 3.70 6.79
C LEU A 21 40.94 3.00 6.77
N VAL A 22 40.97 1.67 6.61
CA VAL A 22 42.22 0.92 6.51
C VAL A 22 43.07 1.39 5.33
N GLN A 23 42.43 1.71 4.19
CA GLN A 23 43.13 2.27 3.03
C GLN A 23 43.62 3.70 3.29
N GLN A 24 42.74 4.59 3.78
CA GLN A 24 43.04 6.01 3.97
C GLN A 24 44.20 6.24 4.96
N PHE A 25 44.27 5.46 6.03
CA PHE A 25 45.31 5.58 7.05
C PHE A 25 46.45 4.57 6.88
N GLU A 26 46.48 3.85 5.74
CA GLU A 26 47.46 2.81 5.44
C GLU A 26 47.66 1.79 6.59
N LEU A 27 46.59 1.42 7.28
CA LEU A 27 46.65 0.69 8.55
C LEU A 27 47.29 -0.71 8.42
N ARG A 28 47.28 -1.30 7.21
CA ARG A 28 48.02 -2.54 6.94
C ARG A 28 49.52 -2.40 7.22
N LYS A 29 50.13 -1.30 6.76
CA LYS A 29 51.56 -1.03 6.99
C LYS A 29 51.80 -0.73 8.47
N PHE A 30 50.95 0.12 9.05
CA PHE A 30 51.08 0.54 10.44
C PHE A 30 50.95 -0.64 11.43
N PHE A 31 50.00 -1.54 11.20
CA PHE A 31 49.83 -2.73 12.03
C PHE A 31 50.78 -3.89 11.65
N GLY A 32 51.57 -3.76 10.59
CA GLY A 32 52.49 -4.81 10.15
C GLY A 32 51.79 -6.06 9.60
N VAL A 33 50.56 -5.93 9.09
CA VAL A 33 49.77 -7.08 8.62
C VAL A 33 49.69 -7.14 7.09
N ARG A 34 49.76 -8.36 6.56
CA ARG A 34 49.71 -8.59 5.12
C ARG A 34 48.29 -8.56 4.56
N ARG A 35 47.29 -9.07 5.28
CA ARG A 35 45.91 -9.17 4.77
C ARG A 35 45.09 -7.96 5.18
N MET A 36 44.18 -7.53 4.30
CA MET A 36 43.23 -6.45 4.57
C MET A 36 42.32 -6.80 5.75
N GLU A 37 41.85 -8.05 5.79
CA GLU A 37 40.98 -8.54 6.86
C GLU A 37 41.61 -8.44 8.25
N ASP A 38 42.91 -8.73 8.37
CA ASP A 38 43.62 -8.63 9.65
C ASP A 38 43.70 -7.16 10.10
N ALA A 39 43.92 -6.23 9.17
CA ALA A 39 43.89 -4.81 9.48
C ALA A 39 42.49 -4.32 9.89
N CYS A 40 41.43 -4.80 9.23
CA CYS A 40 40.05 -4.47 9.60
C CYS A 40 39.69 -5.04 10.99
N LYS A 41 40.14 -6.25 11.33
CA LYS A 41 39.97 -6.83 12.67
C LYS A 41 40.67 -5.99 13.75
N LEU A 42 41.91 -5.59 13.50
CA LEU A 42 42.67 -4.76 14.43
C LEU A 42 42.08 -3.36 14.59
N LEU A 43 41.57 -2.77 13.49
CA LEU A 43 40.83 -1.52 13.54
C LEU A 43 39.54 -1.67 14.38
N ALA A 44 38.78 -2.73 14.17
CA ALA A 44 37.56 -3.01 14.91
C ALA A 44 37.84 -3.23 16.41
N GLN A 45 38.93 -3.91 16.77
CA GLN A 45 39.34 -4.07 18.17
C GLN A 45 39.75 -2.75 18.85
N ARG A 46 40.18 -1.76 18.06
CA ARG A 46 40.56 -0.42 18.53
C ARG A 46 39.44 0.60 18.43
N THR A 47 38.25 0.18 18.02
CA THR A 47 37.08 1.05 17.85
C THR A 47 35.93 0.53 18.70
N ASP A 48 35.44 1.34 19.63
CA ASP A 48 34.22 1.06 20.39
C ASP A 48 33.08 1.94 19.87
N ILE A 49 31.91 1.33 19.63
CA ILE A 49 30.71 2.02 19.19
C ILE A 49 29.56 1.58 20.10
N SER A 50 29.01 2.53 20.84
CA SER A 50 27.89 2.30 21.75
C SER A 50 26.74 3.25 21.46
N VAL A 51 25.52 2.82 21.83
CA VAL A 51 24.30 3.61 21.69
C VAL A 51 23.59 3.66 23.03
N ASP A 52 23.36 4.86 23.51
CA ASP A 52 22.43 5.06 24.61
C ASP A 52 21.00 4.92 24.08
N ARG A 53 20.30 3.86 24.49
CA ARG A 53 18.92 3.58 24.03
C ARG A 53 17.90 4.61 24.49
N LYS A 54 18.17 5.38 25.55
CA LYS A 54 17.26 6.43 26.04
C LYS A 54 17.41 7.71 25.23
N SER A 55 18.65 8.17 25.07
CA SER A 55 18.95 9.42 24.35
C SER A 55 19.14 9.25 22.84
N GLN A 56 19.27 8.00 22.36
CA GLN A 56 19.64 7.63 20.98
C GLN A 56 21.00 8.17 20.52
N ILE A 57 21.82 8.68 21.44
CA ILE A 57 23.16 9.19 21.16
C ILE A 57 24.11 8.03 20.87
N ILE A 58 24.88 8.16 19.79
CA ILE A 58 25.92 7.22 19.39
C ILE A 58 27.27 7.77 19.87
N THR A 59 27.99 6.97 20.63
CA THR A 59 29.35 7.27 21.07
C THR A 59 30.32 6.41 20.28
N LEU A 60 31.22 7.06 19.53
CA LEU A 60 32.32 6.43 18.81
C LEU A 60 33.62 6.76 19.52
N THR A 61 34.35 5.73 19.93
CA THR A 61 35.68 5.86 20.52
C THR A 61 36.69 5.15 19.64
N VAL A 62 37.73 5.86 19.21
CA VAL A 62 38.86 5.28 18.49
C VAL A 62 40.10 5.39 19.36
N THR A 63 40.74 4.27 19.66
CA THR A 63 41.95 4.22 20.47
C THR A 63 43.18 4.06 19.58
N ASP A 64 44.11 4.99 19.69
CA ASP A 64 45.38 4.94 18.99
C ASP A 64 46.50 5.51 19.88
N HIS A 65 47.75 5.15 19.58
CA HIS A 65 48.95 5.68 20.26
C HIS A 65 49.25 7.13 19.88
N ASP A 66 48.83 7.58 18.70
CA ASP A 66 48.98 8.96 18.25
C ASP A 66 47.65 9.71 18.36
N ALA A 67 47.64 10.79 19.16
CA ALA A 67 46.44 11.58 19.41
C ALA A 67 45.89 12.25 18.14
N LYS A 68 46.75 12.66 17.20
CA LYS A 68 46.32 13.28 15.94
C LYS A 68 45.68 12.23 15.03
N ARG A 69 46.26 11.03 14.96
CA ARG A 69 45.72 9.91 14.18
C ARG A 69 44.39 9.42 14.76
N ALA A 70 44.26 9.31 16.08
CA ALA A 70 42.99 8.97 16.73
C ALA A 70 41.87 9.95 16.34
N ALA A 71 42.14 11.25 16.47
CA ALA A 71 41.19 12.30 16.10
C ALA A 71 40.84 12.27 14.60
N ALA A 72 41.85 12.10 13.74
CA ALA A 72 41.66 11.99 12.31
C ALA A 72 40.81 10.77 11.92
N MET A 73 41.04 9.61 12.57
CA MET A 73 40.24 8.40 12.35
C MET A 73 38.80 8.57 12.82
N GLY A 74 38.57 9.18 14.00
CA GLY A 74 37.23 9.50 14.47
C GLY A 74 36.46 10.39 13.49
N ASN A 75 37.11 11.45 13.00
CA ASN A 75 36.52 12.32 11.97
C ASN A 75 36.25 11.57 10.65
N ALA A 76 37.13 10.67 10.25
CA ALA A 76 36.96 9.87 9.04
C ALA A 76 35.77 8.90 9.14
N TYR A 77 35.55 8.28 10.29
CA TYR A 77 34.35 7.46 10.54
C TYR A 77 33.07 8.28 10.35
N VAL A 78 33.01 9.48 10.93
CA VAL A 78 31.83 10.36 10.82
C VAL A 78 31.61 10.82 9.37
N ALA A 79 32.69 11.19 8.68
CA ALA A 79 32.62 11.59 7.28
C ALA A 79 32.10 10.45 6.38
N GLU A 80 32.61 9.23 6.58
CA GLU A 80 32.20 8.07 5.79
C GLU A 80 30.77 7.64 6.11
N LEU A 81 30.35 7.72 7.38
CA LEU A 81 28.95 7.52 7.76
C LEU A 81 28.04 8.49 7.01
N ASN A 82 28.35 9.79 7.03
CA ASN A 82 27.55 10.81 6.34
C ASN A 82 27.46 10.52 4.83
N ARG A 83 28.58 10.13 4.20
CA ARG A 83 28.63 9.76 2.78
C ARG A 83 27.68 8.60 2.47
N LEU A 84 27.76 7.52 3.26
CA LEU A 84 26.95 6.32 3.05
C LEU A 84 25.47 6.56 3.36
N VAL A 85 25.15 7.35 4.39
CA VAL A 85 23.76 7.73 4.70
C VAL A 85 23.16 8.53 3.55
N ALA A 86 23.90 9.49 2.98
CA ALA A 86 23.45 10.24 1.82
C ALA A 86 23.19 9.31 0.62
N GLU A 87 24.14 8.43 0.30
CA GLU A 87 24.05 7.48 -0.82
C GLU A 87 22.86 6.50 -0.67
N LEU A 88 22.66 5.97 0.55
CA LEU A 88 21.54 5.08 0.86
C LEU A 88 20.20 5.81 0.81
N SER A 89 20.14 7.05 1.28
CA SER A 89 18.92 7.87 1.26
C SER A 89 18.52 8.27 -0.16
N THR A 90 19.50 8.61 -1.01
CA THR A 90 19.24 8.83 -2.44
C THR A 90 18.75 7.55 -3.11
N SER A 91 19.32 6.40 -2.75
CA SER A 91 18.93 5.10 -3.30
C SER A 91 17.53 4.67 -2.85
N SER A 92 17.14 4.90 -1.60
CA SER A 92 15.79 4.62 -1.12
C SER A 92 14.75 5.51 -1.79
N ALA A 93 15.01 6.82 -1.90
CA ALA A 93 14.14 7.76 -2.61
C ALA A 93 13.95 7.36 -4.08
N ARG A 94 15.02 6.91 -4.75
CA ARG A 94 14.94 6.41 -6.12
C ARG A 94 14.07 5.15 -6.22
N ARG A 95 14.21 4.19 -5.30
CA ARG A 95 13.39 2.97 -5.27
C ARG A 95 11.91 3.28 -5.02
N GLU A 96 11.63 4.18 -4.09
CA GLU A 96 10.26 4.62 -3.79
C GLU A 96 9.63 5.27 -5.02
N ARG A 97 10.35 6.17 -5.71
CA ARG A 97 9.87 6.78 -6.95
C ARG A 97 9.50 5.73 -8.01
N ILE A 98 10.38 4.74 -8.24
CA ILE A 98 10.13 3.67 -9.22
C ILE A 98 8.88 2.85 -8.84
N PHE A 99 8.75 2.48 -7.56
CA PHE A 99 7.58 1.75 -7.06
C PHE A 99 6.28 2.55 -7.25
N LEU A 100 6.29 3.84 -6.94
CA LEU A 100 5.13 4.72 -7.15
C LEU A 100 4.81 4.91 -8.64
N GLU A 101 5.81 5.00 -9.51
CA GLU A 101 5.63 5.08 -10.96
C GLU A 101 4.95 3.82 -11.51
N GLU A 102 5.38 2.64 -11.08
CA GLU A 102 4.76 1.36 -11.43
C GLU A 102 3.31 1.28 -10.93
N ARG A 103 3.06 1.70 -9.68
CA ARG A 103 1.71 1.70 -9.11
C ARG A 103 0.79 2.69 -9.82
N LEU A 104 1.29 3.88 -10.14
CA LEU A 104 0.55 4.90 -10.89
C LEU A 104 0.14 4.36 -12.26
N LYS A 105 1.07 3.71 -12.97
CA LYS A 105 0.78 3.11 -14.27
C LYS A 105 -0.35 2.07 -14.19
N ALA A 106 -0.32 1.20 -13.18
CA ALA A 106 -1.37 0.21 -12.97
C ALA A 106 -2.73 0.87 -12.70
N VAL A 107 -2.77 1.87 -11.80
CA VAL A 107 -4.02 2.58 -11.47
C VAL A 107 -4.57 3.35 -12.67
N SER A 108 -3.72 3.95 -13.50
CA SER A 108 -4.17 4.61 -14.73
C SER A 108 -4.78 3.63 -15.73
N GLN A 109 -4.21 2.42 -15.87
CA GLN A 109 -4.79 1.37 -16.73
C GLN A 109 -6.13 0.88 -16.20
N ASP A 110 -6.23 0.64 -14.89
CA ASP A 110 -7.49 0.24 -14.25
C ASP A 110 -8.59 1.30 -14.44
N LEU A 111 -8.23 2.59 -14.33
CA LEU A 111 -9.13 3.71 -14.58
C LEU A 111 -9.61 3.75 -16.03
N GLU A 112 -8.69 3.61 -17.00
CA GLU A 112 -9.04 3.62 -18.43
C GLU A 112 -9.99 2.47 -18.80
N VAL A 113 -9.79 1.29 -18.20
CA VAL A 113 -10.72 0.15 -18.35
C VAL A 113 -12.08 0.48 -17.76
N ALA A 114 -12.12 1.01 -16.54
CA ALA A 114 -13.37 1.38 -15.87
C ALA A 114 -14.16 2.46 -16.63
N GLU A 115 -13.48 3.47 -17.17
CA GLU A 115 -14.09 4.51 -18.00
C GLU A 115 -14.67 3.95 -19.30
N LYS A 116 -13.95 3.03 -19.94
CA LYS A 116 -14.43 2.34 -21.16
C LYS A 116 -15.65 1.48 -20.87
N ASP A 117 -15.62 0.71 -19.79
CA ASP A 117 -16.74 -0.14 -19.38
C ASP A 117 -17.97 0.69 -19.04
N PHE A 118 -17.78 1.80 -18.32
CA PHE A 118 -18.85 2.76 -18.03
C PHE A 118 -19.42 3.38 -19.30
N SER A 119 -18.58 3.79 -20.25
CA SER A 119 -19.01 4.34 -21.54
C SER A 119 -19.81 3.32 -22.36
N GLN A 120 -19.38 2.06 -22.41
CA GLN A 120 -20.09 0.99 -23.08
C GLN A 120 -21.42 0.66 -22.40
N PHE A 121 -21.44 0.59 -21.07
CA PHE A 121 -22.66 0.39 -20.30
C PHE A 121 -23.64 1.54 -20.54
N SER A 122 -23.17 2.78 -20.45
CA SER A 122 -23.98 3.97 -20.72
C SER A 122 -24.52 3.93 -22.15
N SER A 123 -23.71 3.68 -23.16
CA SER A 123 -24.17 3.65 -24.57
C SER A 123 -25.17 2.53 -24.86
N LYS A 124 -24.98 1.32 -24.29
CA LYS A 124 -25.94 0.22 -24.41
C LYS A 124 -27.27 0.49 -23.68
N ASN A 125 -27.21 1.14 -22.52
CA ASN A 125 -28.38 1.37 -21.68
C ASN A 125 -29.04 2.74 -21.91
N THR A 126 -28.38 3.70 -22.58
CA THR A 126 -28.99 5.00 -22.95
C THR A 126 -30.11 4.83 -23.99
N ALA A 127 -30.19 3.67 -24.67
CA ALA A 127 -31.34 3.31 -25.51
C ALA A 127 -32.57 2.85 -24.70
N ILE A 128 -32.44 2.57 -23.40
CA ILE A 128 -33.51 2.04 -22.55
C ILE A 128 -33.43 2.73 -21.19
N ASP A 129 -34.31 3.69 -20.93
CA ASP A 129 -34.44 4.32 -19.62
C ASP A 129 -34.93 3.28 -18.59
N ILE A 130 -33.97 2.66 -17.89
CA ILE A 130 -34.20 1.61 -16.89
C ILE A 130 -35.10 2.14 -15.75
N LYS A 131 -35.03 3.43 -15.45
CA LYS A 131 -35.84 4.05 -14.39
C LYS A 131 -37.30 4.17 -14.82
N GLU A 132 -37.55 4.61 -16.04
CA GLU A 132 -38.90 4.69 -16.60
C GLU A 132 -39.50 3.29 -16.85
N GLN A 133 -38.70 2.31 -17.28
CA GLN A 133 -39.16 0.92 -17.43
C GLN A 133 -39.52 0.29 -16.07
N GLY A 134 -38.69 0.51 -15.04
CA GLY A 134 -38.98 0.05 -13.68
C GLY A 134 -40.27 0.67 -13.13
N ARG A 135 -40.47 1.98 -13.34
CA ARG A 135 -41.69 2.68 -12.95
C ARG A 135 -42.93 2.13 -13.67
N ALA A 136 -42.85 1.95 -14.99
CA ALA A 136 -43.94 1.40 -15.80
C ALA A 136 -44.32 -0.04 -15.39
N MET A 137 -43.33 -0.88 -15.07
CA MET A 137 -43.57 -2.25 -14.58
C MET A 137 -44.30 -2.26 -13.24
N VAL A 138 -43.86 -1.43 -12.28
CA VAL A 138 -44.50 -1.33 -10.96
C VAL A 138 -45.92 -0.78 -11.08
N GLU A 139 -46.14 0.22 -11.92
CA GLU A 139 -47.46 0.81 -12.16
C GLU A 139 -48.43 -0.17 -12.82
N THR A 140 -47.94 -0.96 -13.79
CA THR A 140 -48.72 -2.03 -14.43
C THR A 140 -49.08 -3.14 -13.43
N ALA A 141 -48.13 -3.57 -12.59
CA ALA A 141 -48.37 -4.56 -11.55
C ALA A 141 -49.39 -4.07 -10.51
N ALA A 142 -49.28 -2.81 -10.07
CA ALA A 142 -50.23 -2.19 -9.13
C ALA A 142 -51.64 -2.11 -9.73
N THR A 143 -51.74 -1.76 -11.02
CA THR A 143 -53.02 -1.68 -11.74
C THR A 143 -53.68 -3.05 -11.86
N LEU A 144 -52.92 -4.08 -12.26
CA LEU A 144 -53.41 -5.45 -12.34
C LEU A 144 -53.86 -5.98 -10.97
N GLN A 145 -53.09 -5.72 -9.91
CA GLN A 145 -53.46 -6.10 -8.56
C GLN A 145 -54.76 -5.42 -8.11
N GLY A 146 -54.94 -4.13 -8.44
CA GLY A 146 -56.18 -3.40 -8.17
C GLY A 146 -57.38 -4.00 -8.91
N GLN A 147 -57.22 -4.33 -10.20
CA GLN A 147 -58.26 -5.00 -10.99
C GLN A 147 -58.61 -6.38 -10.42
N TYR A 148 -57.62 -7.14 -9.97
CA TYR A 148 -57.81 -8.44 -9.34
C TYR A 148 -58.61 -8.35 -8.04
N ILE A 149 -58.23 -7.42 -7.14
CA ILE A 149 -58.93 -7.19 -5.87
C ILE A 149 -60.38 -6.73 -6.12
N ALA A 150 -60.59 -5.85 -7.10
CA ALA A 150 -61.93 -5.38 -7.46
C ALA A 150 -62.80 -6.54 -8.00
N ALA A 151 -62.25 -7.35 -8.90
CA ALA A 151 -62.95 -8.52 -9.45
C ALA A 151 -63.24 -9.58 -8.38
N GLN A 152 -62.32 -9.83 -7.44
CA GLN A 152 -62.57 -10.71 -6.29
C GLN A 152 -63.68 -10.17 -5.39
N SER A 153 -63.67 -8.88 -5.10
CA SER A 153 -64.70 -8.23 -4.27
C SER A 153 -66.09 -8.30 -4.92
N GLU A 154 -66.14 -8.09 -6.24
CA GLU A 154 -67.36 -8.24 -7.04
C GLU A 154 -67.85 -9.70 -7.04
N LEU A 155 -66.94 -10.67 -7.19
CA LEU A 155 -67.28 -12.08 -7.17
C LEU A 155 -67.87 -12.51 -5.82
N GLU A 156 -67.26 -12.07 -4.72
CA GLU A 156 -67.70 -12.43 -3.37
C GLU A 156 -69.07 -11.81 -3.06
N GLY A 157 -69.31 -10.56 -3.43
CA GLY A 157 -70.63 -9.92 -3.32
C GLY A 157 -71.70 -10.64 -4.16
N LEU A 158 -71.36 -11.07 -5.38
CA LEU A 158 -72.29 -11.84 -6.22
C LEU A 158 -72.59 -13.23 -5.65
N LYS A 159 -71.62 -13.90 -5.02
CA LYS A 159 -71.82 -15.20 -4.36
C LYS A 159 -72.72 -15.15 -3.14
N GLN A 160 -72.80 -14.01 -2.45
CA GLN A 160 -73.73 -13.84 -1.33
C GLN A 160 -75.19 -13.75 -1.78
N ILE A 161 -75.44 -13.33 -3.03
CA ILE A 161 -76.78 -13.09 -3.57
C ILE A 161 -77.20 -14.20 -4.55
N TYR A 162 -76.25 -14.84 -5.24
CA TYR A 162 -76.48 -15.82 -6.29
C TYR A 162 -75.70 -17.11 -6.05
N THR A 163 -76.25 -18.23 -6.53
CA THR A 163 -75.54 -19.52 -6.53
C THR A 163 -74.39 -19.53 -7.55
N ASP A 164 -73.39 -20.39 -7.32
CA ASP A 164 -72.18 -20.49 -8.13
C ASP A 164 -72.40 -20.68 -9.65
N ASN A 165 -73.57 -21.19 -10.03
CA ASN A 165 -73.93 -21.47 -11.42
C ASN A 165 -74.59 -20.29 -12.15
N ASN A 166 -74.82 -19.17 -11.46
CA ASN A 166 -75.38 -17.97 -12.06
C ASN A 166 -74.40 -17.36 -13.08
N VAL A 167 -74.93 -16.94 -14.24
CA VAL A 167 -74.16 -16.38 -15.35
C VAL A 167 -73.27 -15.21 -14.91
N ARG A 168 -73.76 -14.37 -13.96
CA ARG A 168 -73.01 -13.22 -13.43
C ARG A 168 -71.81 -13.62 -12.57
N VAL A 169 -71.93 -14.69 -11.79
CA VAL A 169 -70.83 -15.23 -10.97
C VAL A 169 -69.74 -15.84 -11.87
N ARG A 170 -70.14 -16.53 -12.95
CA ARG A 170 -69.21 -17.13 -13.92
C ARG A 170 -68.45 -16.08 -14.73
N SER A 171 -69.08 -14.98 -15.11
CA SER A 171 -68.42 -13.93 -15.90
C SER A 171 -67.35 -13.18 -15.11
N VAL A 172 -67.58 -12.91 -13.82
CA VAL A 172 -66.59 -12.24 -12.97
C VAL A 172 -65.45 -13.20 -12.59
N ARG A 173 -65.75 -14.49 -12.36
CA ARG A 173 -64.74 -15.52 -12.12
C ARG A 173 -63.76 -15.69 -13.29
N ALA A 174 -64.18 -15.42 -14.52
CA ALA A 174 -63.31 -15.49 -15.70
C ALA A 174 -62.36 -14.28 -15.86
N ARG A 175 -62.51 -13.23 -15.06
CA ARG A 175 -61.66 -12.02 -15.07
C ARG A 175 -60.52 -12.09 -14.03
N ILE A 176 -60.53 -13.13 -13.20
CA ILE A 176 -59.57 -13.47 -12.16
C ILE A 176 -58.72 -14.63 -12.68
#